data_AF-A0A9E5TBX4-F1
#
_entry.id   AF-A0A9E5TBX4-F1
#
_cell.length_a   1.000
_cell.length_b   1.000
_cell.length_c   1.000
_cell.angle_alpha   90.00
_cell.angle_beta   90.00
_cell.angle_gamma   90.00
#
_symmetry.space_group_name_H-M   'P 1'
#
loop_
_entity.id
_entity.type
_entity.pdbx_description
1 polymer ?
#
loop_
_entity_poly.entity_id
_entity_poly.type
_entity_poly.pdbx_seq_one_letter_code
_entity_poly.pdbx_strand_id
1 'polypeptide(L)'
;MSLCLIPFMGKEFFPNIDINMAFFMMKMPVGTNLEETDRVVRKIEDIVLAEEGVQSVGAFTGLSEATKQDAAFGMGSAGVNEAEIFIRLE
;
A
#
# COMPACT_ATOMS: atom_id res chain seq x y z
N MET A 1 -4.75 26.96 34.80
CA MET A 1 -5.58 27.21 33.60
C MET A 1 -5.07 26.52 32.34
N SER A 2 -3.75 26.29 32.17
CA SER A 2 -3.23 25.53 31.00
C SER A 2 -3.58 24.02 31.02
N LEU A 3 -3.64 23.37 32.20
CA LEU A 3 -3.86 21.91 32.30
C LEU A 3 -5.26 21.43 31.86
N CYS A 4 -6.27 22.31 31.85
CA CYS A 4 -7.64 21.93 31.45
C CYS A 4 -7.79 21.69 29.94
N LEU A 5 -6.81 22.09 29.12
CA LEU A 5 -6.84 21.97 27.66
C LEU A 5 -6.27 20.63 27.16
N ILE A 6 -5.54 19.90 28.00
CA ILE A 6 -4.93 18.60 27.67
C ILE A 6 -5.94 17.55 27.14
N PRO A 7 -7.17 17.37 27.68
CA PRO A 7 -8.12 16.40 27.13
C PRO A 7 -8.72 16.83 25.79
N PHE A 8 -8.61 18.10 25.40
CA PHE A 8 -9.10 18.63 24.13
C PHE A 8 -8.03 18.64 23.03
N MET A 9 -6.77 18.32 23.36
CA MET A 9 -5.71 18.18 22.38
C MET A 9 -5.76 16.80 21.72
N GLY A 10 -5.81 16.76 20.39
CA GLY A 10 -5.66 15.54 19.62
C GLY A 10 -4.31 14.90 19.93
N LYS A 11 -4.32 13.65 20.39
CA LYS A 11 -3.11 12.85 20.62
C LYS A 11 -2.95 11.92 19.43
N GLU A 12 -2.10 12.28 18.49
CA GLU A 12 -1.65 11.37 17.43
C GLU A 12 -0.37 10.67 17.93
N PHE A 13 -0.38 9.34 17.95
CA PHE A 13 0.81 8.56 18.32
C PHE A 13 1.86 8.57 17.20
N PHE A 14 1.38 8.59 15.95
CA PHE A 14 2.18 8.85 14.75
C PHE A 14 1.53 10.04 14.02
N PRO A 15 2.23 11.19 13.90
CA PRO A 15 1.72 12.29 13.11
C PRO A 15 1.62 11.84 11.63
N ASN A 16 0.67 12.40 10.89
CA ASN A 16 0.68 12.27 9.43
C ASN A 16 1.93 12.99 8.89
N ILE A 17 2.96 12.22 8.59
CA ILE A 17 4.16 12.70 7.92
C ILE A 17 3.92 12.57 6.43
N ASP A 18 4.09 13.66 5.70
CA ASP A 18 4.12 13.62 4.24
C ASP A 18 5.37 12.84 3.83
N ILE A 19 5.16 11.58 3.47
CA ILE A 19 6.17 10.71 2.91
C ILE A 19 5.97 10.70 1.40
N ASN A 20 7.05 10.86 0.64
CA ASN A 20 7.05 10.74 -0.83
C ASN A 20 6.87 9.26 -1.27
N MET A 21 6.03 8.53 -0.58
CA MET A 21 5.73 7.13 -0.79
C MET A 21 4.26 6.87 -0.49
N ALA A 22 3.54 6.36 -1.47
CA ALA A 22 2.17 5.91 -1.32
C ALA A 22 2.12 4.38 -1.35
N PHE A 23 1.23 3.83 -0.52
CA PHE A 23 1.07 2.40 -0.33
C PHE A 23 -0.34 1.97 -0.70
N PHE A 24 -0.46 0.95 -1.53
CA PHE A 24 -1.73 0.44 -2.03
C PHE A 24 -1.81 -1.08 -1.89
N MET A 25 -2.89 -1.56 -1.30
CA MET A 25 -3.22 -2.98 -1.26
C MET A 25 -4.42 -3.26 -2.16
N MET A 26 -4.24 -4.15 -3.12
CA MET A 26 -5.27 -4.61 -4.03
C MET A 26 -5.73 -6.02 -3.62
N LYS A 27 -7.05 -6.22 -3.55
CA LYS A 27 -7.66 -7.54 -3.31
C LYS A 27 -8.69 -7.85 -4.39
N MET A 28 -8.48 -8.95 -5.10
CA MET A 28 -9.42 -9.49 -6.07
C MET A 28 -10.30 -10.58 -5.46
N PRO A 29 -11.44 -10.93 -6.09
CA PRO A 29 -12.28 -12.03 -5.64
C PRO A 29 -11.49 -13.33 -5.45
N VAL A 30 -11.85 -14.07 -4.41
CA VAL A 30 -11.28 -15.39 -4.11
C VAL A 30 -11.49 -16.33 -5.29
N GLY A 31 -10.45 -17.09 -5.64
CA GLY A 31 -10.46 -17.98 -6.81
C GLY A 31 -9.92 -17.35 -8.09
N THR A 32 -9.49 -16.08 -8.08
CA THR A 32 -8.75 -15.50 -9.21
C THR A 32 -7.35 -16.10 -9.29
N ASN A 33 -6.93 -16.47 -10.50
CA ASN A 33 -5.60 -17.01 -10.75
C ASN A 33 -4.55 -15.89 -10.61
N LEU A 34 -3.34 -16.26 -10.17
CA LEU A 34 -2.19 -15.37 -10.05
C LEU A 34 -1.90 -14.61 -11.36
N GLU A 35 -2.03 -15.28 -12.51
CA GLU A 35 -1.80 -14.68 -13.83
C GLU A 35 -2.80 -13.56 -14.16
N GLU A 36 -4.06 -13.72 -13.74
CA GLU A 36 -5.07 -12.67 -13.91
C GLU A 36 -4.82 -11.51 -12.93
N THR A 37 -4.39 -11.80 -11.70
CA THR A 37 -3.95 -10.77 -10.75
C THR A 37 -2.79 -9.97 -11.30
N ASP A 38 -1.73 -10.64 -11.79
CA ASP A 38 -0.56 -9.99 -12.38
C ASP A 38 -0.95 -9.11 -13.56
N ARG A 39 -1.86 -9.57 -14.41
CA ARG A 39 -2.36 -8.80 -15.56
C ARG A 39 -3.05 -7.50 -15.15
N VAL A 40 -3.84 -7.53 -14.08
CA VAL A 40 -4.51 -6.33 -13.58
C VAL A 40 -3.52 -5.40 -12.88
N VAL A 41 -2.61 -5.94 -12.08
CA VAL A 41 -1.55 -5.18 -11.41
C VAL A 41 -0.70 -4.42 -12.42
N ARG A 42 -0.24 -5.07 -13.50
CA ARG A 42 0.53 -4.39 -14.56
C ARG A 42 -0.20 -3.22 -15.19
N LYS A 43 -1.52 -3.36 -15.43
CA LYS A 43 -2.31 -2.24 -15.95
C LYS A 43 -2.37 -1.08 -14.97
N ILE A 44 -2.43 -1.37 -13.66
CA ILE A 44 -2.40 -0.34 -12.63
C ILE A 44 -1.02 0.34 -12.62
N GLU A 45 0.06 -0.44 -12.68
CA GLU A 45 1.42 0.10 -12.78
C GLU A 45 1.57 1.03 -14.00
N ASP A 46 1.10 0.60 -15.18
CA ASP A 46 1.15 1.40 -16.40
C ASP A 46 0.38 2.73 -16.27
N ILE A 47 -0.80 2.72 -15.63
CA ILE A 47 -1.61 3.92 -15.39
C ILE A 47 -0.91 4.85 -14.40
N VAL A 48 -0.40 4.30 -13.30
CA VAL A 48 0.26 5.08 -12.25
C VAL A 48 1.57 5.69 -12.75
N LEU A 49 2.35 4.95 -13.54
CA LEU A 49 3.59 5.45 -14.15
C LEU A 49 3.34 6.57 -15.18
N ALA A 50 2.12 6.70 -15.69
CA ALA A 50 1.74 7.77 -16.61
C ALA A 50 1.36 9.08 -15.90
N GLU A 51 1.15 9.06 -14.58
CA GLU A 51 0.80 10.25 -13.79
C GLU A 51 2.01 11.13 -13.50
N GLU A 52 1.81 12.46 -13.53
CA GLU A 52 2.86 13.42 -13.18
C GLU A 52 3.17 13.36 -11.67
N GLY A 53 4.46 13.36 -11.31
CA GLY A 53 4.92 13.30 -9.91
C GLY A 53 5.17 11.89 -9.38
N VAL A 54 5.05 10.85 -10.22
CA VAL A 54 5.47 9.48 -9.87
C VAL A 54 6.89 9.23 -10.35
N GLN A 55 7.79 8.87 -9.42
CA GLN A 55 9.18 8.52 -9.72
C GLN A 55 9.35 7.04 -10.05
N SER A 56 8.72 6.16 -9.28
CA SER A 56 8.86 4.71 -9.46
C SER A 56 7.67 3.97 -8.88
N VAL A 57 7.28 2.86 -9.52
CA VAL A 57 6.26 1.94 -9.02
C VAL A 57 6.89 0.56 -8.87
N GLY A 58 6.55 -0.14 -7.78
CA GLY A 58 6.88 -1.55 -7.61
C GLY A 58 5.70 -2.31 -7.02
N ALA A 59 5.39 -3.47 -7.59
CA ALA A 59 4.34 -4.34 -7.10
C ALA A 59 4.83 -5.74 -6.72
N PHE A 60 4.18 -6.32 -5.71
CA PHE A 60 4.31 -7.71 -5.30
C PHE A 60 2.95 -8.40 -5.40
N THR A 61 2.81 -9.28 -6.40
CA THR A 61 1.60 -10.06 -6.63
C THR A 61 1.71 -11.40 -5.90
N GLY A 62 0.70 -11.75 -5.10
CA GLY A 62 0.70 -13.00 -4.34
C GLY A 62 1.53 -12.94 -3.05
N LEU A 63 1.80 -14.12 -2.48
CA LEU A 63 2.57 -14.23 -1.23
C LEU A 63 4.04 -14.53 -1.54
N SER A 64 4.94 -13.61 -1.20
CA SER A 64 6.40 -13.80 -1.26
C SER A 64 7.01 -13.88 0.14
N GLU A 65 8.27 -14.30 0.27
CA GLU A 65 8.97 -14.29 1.58
C GLU A 65 9.10 -12.87 2.15
N ALA A 66 9.28 -11.86 1.29
CA ALA A 66 9.30 -10.46 1.68
C ALA A 66 7.91 -10.02 2.19
N THR A 67 6.87 -10.37 1.43
CA THR A 67 5.47 -10.01 1.74
C THR A 67 4.93 -10.73 2.98
N LYS A 68 5.53 -11.83 3.44
CA LYS A 68 5.08 -12.54 4.66
C LYS A 68 5.19 -11.68 5.92
N GLN A 69 6.26 -10.90 6.05
CA GLN A 69 6.40 -9.98 7.19
C GLN A 69 5.38 -8.85 7.08
N ASP A 70 5.25 -8.27 5.89
CA ASP A 70 4.31 -7.17 5.66
C ASP A 70 2.85 -7.62 5.83
N ALA A 71 2.52 -8.85 5.44
CA ALA A 71 1.19 -9.45 5.63
C ALA A 71 0.87 -9.65 7.12
N ALA A 72 1.87 -9.95 7.95
CA ALA A 72 1.68 -10.04 9.40
C ALA A 72 1.35 -8.69 10.04
N PHE A 73 1.81 -7.58 9.44
CA PHE A 73 1.45 -6.22 9.81
C PHE A 73 0.19 -5.70 9.11
N GLY A 74 -0.46 -6.53 8.27
CA GLY A 74 -1.68 -6.18 7.54
C GLY A 74 -1.46 -5.27 6.33
N MET A 75 -0.21 -5.12 5.88
CA MET A 75 0.15 -4.35 4.68
C MET A 75 0.49 -5.26 3.48
N GLY A 76 0.98 -6.47 3.69
CA GLY A 76 1.36 -7.37 2.60
C GLY A 76 0.20 -8.22 2.05
N SER A 77 0.36 -8.66 0.80
CA SER A 77 -0.51 -9.63 0.13
C SER A 77 -0.45 -11.02 0.80
N ALA A 78 -1.61 -11.52 1.25
CA ALA A 78 -1.72 -12.79 1.96
C ALA A 78 -2.08 -13.99 1.05
N GLY A 79 -2.40 -13.75 -0.22
CA GLY A 79 -2.90 -14.78 -1.13
C GLY A 79 -2.69 -14.43 -2.61
N VAL A 80 -2.87 -15.40 -3.50
CA VAL A 80 -2.64 -15.25 -4.96
C VAL A 80 -3.56 -14.24 -5.66
N ASN A 81 -4.67 -13.88 -5.01
CA ASN A 81 -5.64 -12.89 -5.43
C ASN A 81 -5.37 -11.50 -4.83
N GLU A 82 -4.29 -11.34 -4.07
CA GLU A 82 -3.90 -10.07 -3.47
C GLU A 82 -2.60 -9.57 -4.11
N ALA A 83 -2.43 -8.26 -4.10
CA ALA A 83 -1.23 -7.61 -4.56
C ALA A 83 -0.94 -6.36 -3.73
N GLU A 84 0.34 -6.13 -3.49
CA GLU A 84 0.87 -5.00 -2.75
C GLU A 84 1.59 -4.09 -3.73
N ILE A 85 1.29 -2.79 -3.72
CA ILE A 85 1.82 -1.81 -4.68
C ILE A 85 2.41 -0.64 -3.90
N PHE A 86 3.68 -0.35 -4.17
CA PHE A 86 4.43 0.77 -3.62
C PHE A 86 4.70 1.79 -4.71
N ILE A 87 4.36 3.04 -4.45
CA ILE A 87 4.57 4.15 -5.38
C ILE A 87 5.48 5.15 -4.69
N ARG A 88 6.57 5.52 -5.36
CA ARG A 88 7.44 6.62 -4.93
C ARG A 88 7.05 7.87 -5.70
N LEU A 89 6.78 8.92 -4.96
CA LEU A 89 6.49 10.25 -5.48
C LEU A 89 7.78 11.08 -5.50
N GLU A 90 7.83 12.09 -6.37
CA GLU A 90 8.94 13.06 -6.42
C GLU A 90 8.91 14.04 -5.25
#